data_AF-A0A8J5GU51-F1
#
_entry.id   AF-A0A8J5GU51-F1
#
_cell.length_a   1.000
_cell.length_b   1.000
_cell.length_c   1.000
_cell.angle_alpha   90.00
_cell.angle_beta   90.00
_cell.angle_gamma   90.00
#
_symmetry.space_group_name_H-M   'P 1'
#
loop_
_entity.id
_entity.type
_entity.pdbx_description
1 polymer ?
#
loop_
_entity_poly.entity_id
_entity_poly.type
_entity_poly.pdbx_seq_one_letter_code
_entity_poly.pdbx_strand_id
1 'polypeptide(L)'
;MSKEVVGKAEHPPVKDYHDPPPAPLFDFGELRLWSFYRALIAEFVATLLFLYVSVATVIGYKVQSQGDECGGVGTLGIAWAFGGMIFILVYCTAGISGGHINPAVTLGLFLARKVSLVRAVLYMVAQCLGAICGVGIVKGIMKHQFNQFGGGANSVALGYSKGTALGAEIIGTFVLVYTVFSATDPKRSARDSHVPVLAPLPIGFAVFMVHLATIPITGTGINPARSFGAAVIYNHSKPWHDHVMDLLGRSFRRSTCGGRVPPVRAESGGRQSLGIVPEHPQHLKLHGAALRLRLAHHCCSVDSNPLFNLYRKQVACGGFKSS
;
A
#
# COMPACT_ATOMS: atom_id res chain seq x y z
N MET A 1 48.71 47.27 36.66
CA MET A 1 47.51 46.62 37.24
C MET A 1 47.10 45.50 36.30
N SER A 2 47.73 44.34 36.47
CA SER A 2 47.50 43.14 35.67
C SER A 2 46.18 42.52 36.12
N LYS A 3 45.18 42.43 35.23
CA LYS A 3 43.97 41.65 35.49
C LYS A 3 44.21 40.24 34.97
N GLU A 4 44.43 39.31 35.89
CA GLU A 4 44.32 37.88 35.63
C GLU A 4 42.86 37.56 35.25
N VAL A 5 42.67 36.97 34.06
CA VAL A 5 41.40 36.36 33.68
C VAL A 5 41.45 34.93 34.20
N VAL A 6 40.74 34.70 35.31
CA VAL A 6 40.52 33.37 35.88
C VAL A 6 39.80 32.50 34.85
N GLY A 7 40.49 31.48 34.36
CA GLY A 7 39.93 30.47 33.47
C GLY A 7 38.78 29.74 34.15
N LYS A 8 37.58 29.87 33.59
CA LYS A 8 36.41 29.09 34.00
C LYS A 8 36.65 27.66 33.48
N ALA A 9 36.79 26.71 34.40
CA ALA A 9 36.93 25.30 34.05
C ALA A 9 35.78 24.86 33.13
N GLU A 10 36.11 24.38 31.93
CA GLU A 10 35.16 23.73 31.04
C GLU A 10 34.62 22.48 31.73
N HIS A 11 33.36 22.54 32.16
CA HIS A 11 32.60 21.32 32.42
C HIS A 11 32.53 20.52 31.12
N PRO A 12 32.81 19.21 31.12
CA PRO A 12 32.60 18.39 29.93
C PRO A 12 31.14 18.51 29.50
N PRO A 13 30.85 18.55 28.18
CA PRO A 13 29.49 18.73 27.70
C PRO A 13 28.64 17.57 28.23
N VAL A 14 27.74 17.90 29.16
CA VAL A 14 26.68 16.97 29.58
C VAL A 14 25.88 16.66 28.32
N LYS A 15 25.75 15.39 27.95
CA LYS A 15 24.85 15.03 26.86
C LYS A 15 23.45 15.51 27.25
N ASP A 16 22.87 16.43 26.49
CA ASP A 16 21.50 16.94 26.69
C ASP A 16 20.41 15.86 26.51
N TYR A 17 20.83 14.62 26.24
CA TYR A 17 19.97 13.49 25.97
C TYR A 17 20.54 12.18 26.51
N HIS A 18 19.70 11.48 27.28
CA HIS A 18 19.91 10.09 27.67
C HIS A 18 18.82 9.24 27.03
N ASP A 19 19.24 8.22 26.28
CA ASP A 19 18.33 7.21 25.77
C ASP A 19 17.63 6.50 26.94
N PRO A 20 16.30 6.30 26.87
CA PRO A 20 15.63 5.45 27.85
C PRO A 20 16.23 4.03 27.79
N PRO A 21 16.29 3.32 28.93
CA PRO A 21 16.82 1.96 28.95
C PRO A 21 16.02 1.06 27.99
N PRO A 22 16.67 0.09 27.34
CA PRO A 22 16.00 -0.83 26.44
C PRO A 22 14.90 -1.58 27.19
N ALA A 23 13.73 -1.74 26.56
CA ALA A 23 12.63 -2.46 27.15
C ALA A 23 13.05 -3.92 27.44
N PRO A 24 12.70 -4.47 28.62
CA PRO A 24 12.90 -5.88 28.90
C PRO A 24 12.17 -6.73 27.85
N LEU A 25 12.78 -7.86 27.46
CA LEU A 25 12.18 -8.76 26.45
C LEU A 25 10.83 -9.29 26.92
N PHE A 26 10.76 -9.67 28.19
CA PHE A 26 9.57 -10.18 28.85
C PHE A 26 9.25 -9.26 30.02
N ASP A 27 8.09 -8.62 29.98
CA ASP A 27 7.55 -7.83 31.08
C ASP A 27 6.13 -8.28 31.39
N PHE A 28 6.01 -9.34 32.17
CA PHE A 28 4.71 -9.84 32.62
C PHE A 28 4.03 -8.90 33.63
N GLY A 29 4.74 -7.88 34.15
CA GLY A 29 4.18 -6.85 35.01
C GLY A 29 3.12 -6.01 34.28
N GLU A 30 3.28 -5.81 32.96
CA GLU A 30 2.34 -5.05 32.13
C GLU A 30 0.92 -5.63 32.15
N LEU A 31 0.78 -6.95 32.30
CA LEU A 31 -0.53 -7.63 32.33
C LEU A 31 -1.39 -7.23 33.55
N ARG A 32 -0.77 -6.68 34.59
CA ARG A 32 -1.48 -6.20 35.79
C ARG A 32 -1.95 -4.76 35.65
N LEU A 33 -1.52 -4.04 34.62
CA LEU A 33 -1.80 -2.62 34.45
C LEU A 33 -3.08 -2.40 33.64
N TRP A 34 -3.99 -1.57 34.15
CA TRP A 34 -5.18 -1.14 33.40
C TRP A 34 -4.85 -0.33 32.13
N SER A 35 -3.74 0.40 32.15
CA SER A 35 -3.23 1.12 30.97
C SER A 35 -2.91 0.17 29.82
N PHE A 36 -2.43 -1.04 30.11
CA PHE A 36 -2.12 -2.05 29.10
C PHE A 36 -3.36 -2.48 28.33
N TYR A 37 -4.44 -2.85 29.03
CA TYR A 37 -5.70 -3.24 28.38
C TYR A 37 -6.32 -2.08 27.59
N ARG A 38 -6.21 -0.84 28.09
CA ARG A 38 -6.66 0.36 27.36
C ARG A 38 -5.86 0.56 26.08
N ALA A 39 -4.56 0.26 26.10
CA ALA A 39 -3.73 0.30 24.91
C ALA A 39 -4.12 -0.78 23.88
N LEU A 40 -4.44 -2.01 24.32
CA LEU A 40 -4.94 -3.06 23.44
C LEU A 40 -6.27 -2.67 22.79
N ILE A 41 -7.20 -2.11 23.57
CA ILE A 41 -8.48 -1.61 23.05
C ILE A 41 -8.23 -0.46 22.05
N ALA A 42 -7.29 0.44 22.34
CA ALA A 42 -6.96 1.54 21.42
C ALA A 42 -6.42 1.01 20.08
N GLU A 43 -5.50 0.06 20.08
CA GLU A 43 -4.99 -0.59 18.85
C GLU A 43 -6.10 -1.31 18.08
N PHE A 44 -6.99 -2.02 18.78
CA PHE A 44 -8.15 -2.69 18.18
C PHE A 44 -9.09 -1.69 17.50
N VAL A 45 -9.54 -0.65 18.23
CA VAL A 45 -10.49 0.35 17.73
C VAL A 45 -9.87 1.16 16.61
N ALA A 46 -8.61 1.58 16.73
CA ALA A 46 -7.93 2.30 15.67
C ALA A 46 -7.83 1.47 14.40
N THR A 47 -7.42 0.20 14.50
CA THR A 47 -7.31 -0.66 13.32
C THR A 47 -8.67 -0.98 12.70
N LEU A 48 -9.73 -1.11 13.52
CA LEU A 48 -11.11 -1.24 13.04
C LEU A 48 -11.53 -0.02 12.22
N LEU A 49 -11.37 1.19 12.76
CA LEU A 49 -11.73 2.42 12.08
C LEU A 49 -10.92 2.64 10.80
N PHE A 50 -9.62 2.33 10.85
CA PHE A 50 -8.72 2.38 9.70
C PHE A 50 -9.27 1.51 8.55
N LEU A 51 -9.53 0.23 8.82
CA LEU A 51 -10.00 -0.69 7.79
C LEU A 51 -11.42 -0.40 7.32
N TYR A 52 -12.31 0.04 8.23
CA TYR A 52 -13.66 0.44 7.86
C TYR A 52 -13.65 1.57 6.85
N VAL A 53 -12.97 2.68 7.17
CA VAL A 53 -12.93 3.87 6.30
C VAL A 53 -12.22 3.55 4.99
N SER A 54 -11.00 3.02 5.05
CA SER A 54 -10.19 2.82 3.84
C SER A 54 -10.80 1.81 2.88
N VAL A 55 -11.39 0.70 3.37
CA VAL A 55 -12.04 -0.29 2.50
C VAL A 55 -13.37 0.24 1.96
N ALA A 56 -14.17 0.96 2.76
CA ALA A 56 -15.38 1.60 2.26
C ALA A 56 -15.07 2.61 1.13
N THR A 57 -13.99 3.39 1.25
CA THR A 57 -13.53 4.30 0.19
C THR A 57 -13.13 3.54 -1.08
N VAL A 58 -12.40 2.42 -0.95
CA VAL A 58 -12.01 1.60 -2.11
C VAL A 58 -13.23 1.04 -2.84
N ILE A 59 -14.19 0.48 -2.10
CA ILE A 59 -15.40 -0.10 -2.72
C ILE A 59 -16.27 1.01 -3.31
N GLY A 60 -16.47 2.12 -2.61
CA GLY A 60 -17.23 3.27 -3.10
C GLY A 60 -16.67 3.84 -4.40
N TYR A 61 -15.34 4.03 -4.49
CA TYR A 61 -14.68 4.46 -5.72
C TYR A 61 -14.89 3.46 -6.86
N LYS A 62 -14.72 2.16 -6.60
CA LYS A 62 -14.90 1.13 -7.63
C LYS A 62 -16.34 1.05 -8.15
N VAL A 63 -17.34 1.30 -7.30
CA VAL A 63 -18.75 1.39 -7.71
C VAL A 63 -18.97 2.59 -8.63
N GLN A 64 -18.51 3.78 -8.22
CA GLN A 64 -18.75 5.01 -8.97
C GLN A 64 -18.02 5.03 -10.33
N SER A 65 -16.79 4.52 -10.36
CA SER A 65 -15.95 4.48 -11.57
C SER A 65 -16.41 3.49 -12.65
N GLN A 66 -17.42 2.66 -12.38
CA GLN A 66 -18.07 1.84 -13.41
C GLN A 66 -19.10 2.63 -14.23
N GLY A 67 -19.75 3.63 -13.61
CA GLY A 67 -20.80 4.42 -14.27
C GLY A 67 -20.29 5.73 -14.88
N ASP A 68 -19.22 6.29 -14.31
CA ASP A 68 -18.56 7.51 -14.77
C ASP A 68 -17.04 7.32 -14.63
N GLU A 69 -16.29 7.37 -15.73
CA GLU A 69 -14.84 7.12 -15.73
C GLU A 69 -14.07 8.06 -14.80
N CYS A 70 -14.56 9.29 -14.60
CA CYS A 70 -13.98 10.26 -13.68
C CYS A 70 -14.80 10.42 -12.38
N GLY A 71 -15.77 9.54 -12.15
CA GLY A 71 -16.63 9.55 -10.97
C GLY A 71 -15.93 9.07 -9.69
N GLY A 72 -16.29 9.70 -8.58
CA GLY A 72 -15.77 9.36 -7.25
C GLY A 72 -14.43 9.99 -6.92
N VAL A 73 -13.75 9.45 -5.90
CA VAL A 73 -12.56 10.08 -5.30
C VAL A 73 -11.23 9.77 -6.02
N GLY A 74 -11.24 8.87 -7.00
CA GLY A 74 -10.03 8.43 -7.71
C GLY A 74 -9.06 7.61 -6.84
N THR A 75 -8.00 7.12 -7.48
CA THR A 75 -6.87 6.48 -6.78
C THR A 75 -6.17 7.42 -5.80
N LEU A 76 -6.15 8.72 -6.11
CA LEU A 76 -5.62 9.75 -5.22
C LEU A 76 -6.41 9.83 -3.90
N GLY A 77 -7.74 9.80 -3.98
CA GLY A 77 -8.61 9.77 -2.80
C GLY A 77 -8.46 8.49 -1.98
N ILE A 78 -8.23 7.34 -2.62
CA ILE A 78 -7.88 6.10 -1.91
C ILE A 78 -6.57 6.29 -1.13
N ALA A 79 -5.52 6.81 -1.76
CA ALA A 79 -4.24 7.04 -1.09
C ALA A 79 -4.40 8.01 0.09
N TRP A 80 -5.20 9.08 -0.06
CA TRP A 80 -5.55 9.99 1.04
C TRP A 80 -6.32 9.31 2.16
N ALA A 81 -7.26 8.42 1.86
CA ALA A 81 -8.01 7.69 2.88
C ALA A 81 -7.09 6.79 3.72
N PHE A 82 -6.11 6.12 3.13
CA PHE A 82 -5.14 5.32 3.87
C PHE A 82 -4.16 6.17 4.70
N GLY A 83 -3.50 7.15 4.08
CA GLY A 83 -2.53 8.00 4.78
C GLY A 83 -3.16 8.94 5.81
N GLY A 84 -4.30 9.54 5.46
CA GLY A 84 -5.05 10.43 6.34
C GLY A 84 -5.61 9.72 7.56
N MET A 85 -6.14 8.50 7.41
CA MET A 85 -6.59 7.71 8.56
C MET A 85 -5.44 7.32 9.49
N ILE A 86 -4.27 6.96 8.95
CA ILE A 86 -3.09 6.72 9.79
C ILE A 86 -2.69 7.99 10.54
N PHE A 87 -2.64 9.15 9.87
CA PHE A 87 -2.38 10.43 10.55
C PHE A 87 -3.37 10.68 11.71
N ILE A 88 -4.68 10.60 11.45
CA ILE A 88 -5.71 10.86 12.45
C ILE A 88 -5.60 9.88 13.62
N LEU A 89 -5.49 8.58 13.33
CA LEU A 89 -5.54 7.56 14.36
C LEU A 89 -4.26 7.49 15.18
N VAL A 90 -3.08 7.70 14.57
CA VAL A 90 -1.83 7.85 15.33
C VAL A 90 -1.92 9.07 16.22
N TYR A 91 -2.46 10.21 15.74
CA TYR A 91 -2.67 11.39 16.58
C TYR A 91 -3.56 11.07 17.80
N CYS A 92 -4.66 10.35 17.59
CA CYS A 92 -5.58 9.98 18.68
C CYS A 92 -5.00 8.96 19.68
N THR A 93 -4.16 8.04 19.22
CA THR A 93 -3.76 6.87 20.02
C THR A 93 -2.31 6.87 20.47
N ALA A 94 -1.45 7.76 19.94
CA ALA A 94 -0.03 7.81 20.30
C ALA A 94 0.21 7.98 21.81
N GLY A 95 -0.60 8.78 22.50
CA GLY A 95 -0.51 8.95 23.95
C GLY A 95 -1.04 7.77 24.78
N ILE A 96 -1.81 6.85 24.16
CA ILE A 96 -2.45 5.71 24.84
C ILE A 96 -1.69 4.42 24.58
N SER A 97 -1.50 4.05 23.31
CA SER A 97 -0.86 2.79 22.92
C SER A 97 0.51 2.96 22.28
N GLY A 98 0.86 4.18 21.84
CA GLY A 98 1.96 4.43 20.91
C GLY A 98 1.50 4.55 19.45
N GLY A 99 0.25 4.19 19.15
CA GLY A 99 -0.37 4.36 17.82
C GLY A 99 0.31 3.56 16.73
N HIS A 100 0.43 2.24 16.89
CA HIS A 100 1.13 1.41 15.91
C HIS A 100 0.22 1.07 14.72
N ILE A 101 -1.01 0.60 14.98
CA ILE A 101 -2.07 0.29 14.00
C ILE A 101 -1.62 -0.68 12.90
N ASN A 102 -0.47 -1.34 13.10
CA ASN A 102 0.24 -2.08 12.08
C ASN A 102 1.23 -3.08 12.74
N PRO A 103 1.08 -4.39 12.47
CA PRO A 103 2.01 -5.41 12.97
C PRO A 103 3.46 -5.20 12.56
N ALA A 104 3.73 -4.68 11.36
CA ALA A 104 5.10 -4.41 10.90
C ALA A 104 5.75 -3.27 11.70
N VAL A 105 4.97 -2.25 12.08
CA VAL A 105 5.44 -1.15 12.95
C VAL A 105 5.71 -1.68 14.36
N THR A 106 4.78 -2.46 14.92
CA THR A 106 4.96 -3.10 16.22
C THR A 106 6.20 -4.00 16.24
N LEU A 107 6.43 -4.79 15.18
CA LEU A 107 7.60 -5.64 15.04
C LEU A 107 8.89 -4.82 14.96
N GLY A 108 8.91 -3.75 14.17
CA GLY A 108 10.07 -2.85 14.08
C GLY A 108 10.45 -2.29 15.45
N LEU A 109 9.48 -1.73 16.18
CA LEU A 109 9.70 -1.17 17.52
C LEU A 109 10.10 -2.25 18.55
N PHE A 110 9.59 -3.47 18.43
CA PHE A 110 10.03 -4.61 19.23
C PHE A 110 11.50 -4.97 18.97
N LEU A 111 11.90 -5.05 17.70
CA LEU A 111 13.30 -5.35 17.30
C LEU A 111 14.26 -4.26 17.79
N ALA A 112 13.82 -3.00 17.84
CA ALA A 112 14.56 -1.88 18.42
C ALA A 112 14.49 -1.79 19.96
N ARG A 113 13.95 -2.81 20.65
CA ARG A 113 13.79 -2.85 22.12
C ARG A 113 13.02 -1.65 22.69
N LYS A 114 12.04 -1.12 21.96
CA LYS A 114 11.12 -0.07 22.44
C LYS A 114 9.79 -0.65 22.98
N VAL A 115 9.53 -1.94 22.74
CA VAL A 115 8.30 -2.66 23.09
C VAL A 115 8.67 -4.05 23.61
N SER A 116 8.00 -4.54 24.66
CA SER A 116 8.18 -5.90 25.17
C SER A 116 7.59 -6.95 24.21
N LEU A 117 8.03 -8.21 24.27
CA LEU A 117 7.48 -9.27 23.42
C LEU A 117 5.99 -9.51 23.70
N VAL A 118 5.59 -9.46 24.99
CA VAL A 118 4.21 -9.67 25.42
C VAL A 118 3.30 -8.59 24.83
N ARG A 119 3.70 -7.32 24.95
CA ARG A 119 2.98 -6.19 24.35
C ARG A 119 2.94 -6.30 22.83
N ALA A 120 4.06 -6.63 22.19
CA ALA A 120 4.13 -6.75 20.74
C ALA A 120 3.14 -7.79 20.20
N VAL A 121 3.14 -9.00 20.76
CA VAL A 121 2.22 -10.07 20.34
C VAL A 121 0.76 -9.67 20.55
N LEU A 122 0.42 -9.14 21.72
CA LEU A 122 -0.97 -8.76 22.02
C LEU A 122 -1.45 -7.57 21.17
N TYR A 123 -0.57 -6.63 20.83
CA TYR A 123 -0.87 -5.57 19.87
C TYR A 123 -1.15 -6.14 18.48
N MET A 124 -0.32 -7.05 17.98
CA MET A 124 -0.53 -7.67 16.67
C MET A 124 -1.86 -8.43 16.60
N VAL A 125 -2.22 -9.15 17.67
CA VAL A 125 -3.53 -9.82 17.78
C VAL A 125 -4.67 -8.79 17.76
N ALA A 126 -4.58 -7.74 18.58
CA ALA A 126 -5.59 -6.69 18.63
C ALA A 126 -5.78 -5.99 17.27
N GLN A 127 -4.68 -5.70 16.58
CA GLN A 127 -4.67 -5.10 15.24
C GLN A 127 -5.35 -6.02 14.22
N CYS A 128 -5.00 -7.32 14.19
CA CYS A 128 -5.61 -8.29 13.28
C CYS A 128 -7.12 -8.45 13.54
N LEU A 129 -7.55 -8.53 14.81
CA LEU A 129 -8.97 -8.61 15.16
C LEU A 129 -9.72 -7.33 14.78
N GLY A 130 -9.13 -6.15 15.05
CA GLY A 130 -9.69 -4.87 14.65
C GLY A 130 -9.87 -4.78 13.14
N ALA A 131 -8.87 -5.20 12.36
CA ALA A 131 -8.94 -5.24 10.90
C ALA A 131 -10.06 -6.16 10.39
N ILE A 132 -10.21 -7.37 10.95
CA ILE A 132 -11.30 -8.29 10.60
C ILE A 132 -12.66 -7.63 10.85
N CYS A 133 -12.85 -7.02 12.02
CA CYS A 133 -14.10 -6.33 12.37
C CYS A 133 -14.39 -5.16 11.43
N GLY A 134 -13.38 -4.30 11.15
CA GLY A 134 -13.54 -3.14 10.28
C GLY A 134 -13.97 -3.51 8.87
N VAL A 135 -13.31 -4.50 8.25
CA VAL A 135 -13.70 -5.00 6.93
C VAL A 135 -15.04 -5.73 6.97
N GLY A 136 -15.32 -6.48 8.04
CA GLY A 136 -16.59 -7.18 8.27
C GLY A 136 -17.79 -6.22 8.25
N ILE A 137 -17.65 -5.05 8.90
CA ILE A 137 -18.66 -3.99 8.89
C ILE A 137 -18.92 -3.50 7.45
N VAL A 138 -17.87 -3.24 6.67
CA VAL A 138 -18.03 -2.81 5.26
C VAL A 138 -18.78 -3.88 4.45
N LYS A 139 -18.41 -5.15 4.58
CA LYS A 139 -19.12 -6.25 3.91
C LYS A 139 -20.58 -6.35 4.37
N GLY A 140 -20.88 -6.06 5.64
CA GLY A 140 -22.23 -6.03 6.17
C GLY A 140 -23.09 -4.94 5.54
N ILE A 141 -22.53 -3.75 5.33
CA ILE A 141 -23.25 -2.58 4.80
C ILE A 141 -23.42 -2.65 3.28
N MET A 142 -22.40 -3.10 2.54
CA MET A 142 -22.38 -3.07 1.07
C MET A 142 -21.97 -4.42 0.46
N LYS A 143 -22.63 -5.50 0.88
CA LYS A 143 -22.26 -6.90 0.58
C LYS A 143 -22.05 -7.19 -0.90
N HIS A 144 -22.97 -6.78 -1.76
CA HIS A 144 -22.91 -7.10 -3.20
C HIS A 144 -21.71 -6.42 -3.86
N GLN A 145 -21.59 -5.10 -3.65
CA GLN A 145 -20.49 -4.28 -4.16
C GLN A 145 -19.15 -4.76 -3.61
N PHE A 146 -19.08 -5.07 -2.31
CA PHE A 146 -17.89 -5.59 -1.67
C PHE A 146 -17.37 -6.86 -2.37
N ASN A 147 -18.25 -7.84 -2.60
CA ASN A 147 -17.87 -9.10 -3.24
C ASN A 147 -17.49 -8.90 -4.71
N GLN A 148 -18.23 -8.06 -5.44
CA GLN A 148 -17.97 -7.77 -6.85
C GLN A 148 -16.63 -7.06 -7.07
N PHE A 149 -16.25 -6.15 -6.18
CA PHE A 149 -15.10 -5.25 -6.37
C PHE A 149 -13.83 -5.69 -5.62
N GLY A 150 -13.75 -6.97 -5.22
CA GLY A 150 -12.53 -7.58 -4.68
C GLY A 150 -12.32 -7.40 -3.17
N GLY A 151 -13.34 -6.93 -2.45
CA GLY A 151 -13.35 -6.88 -0.98
C GLY A 151 -12.26 -6.04 -0.31
N GLY A 152 -11.61 -5.14 -1.05
CA GLY A 152 -10.45 -4.38 -0.56
C GLY A 152 -9.20 -5.23 -0.28
N ALA A 153 -9.17 -6.48 -0.75
CA ALA A 153 -8.07 -7.41 -0.51
C ALA A 153 -6.84 -7.06 -1.36
N ASN A 154 -5.66 -7.25 -0.78
CA ASN A 154 -4.39 -7.16 -1.50
C ASN A 154 -4.17 -8.40 -2.35
N SER A 155 -3.63 -8.21 -3.55
CA SER A 155 -3.21 -9.31 -4.41
C SER A 155 -2.29 -8.78 -5.51
N VAL A 156 -1.44 -9.63 -6.08
CA VAL A 156 -0.53 -9.20 -7.17
C VAL A 156 -1.34 -8.84 -8.41
N ALA A 157 -1.17 -7.62 -8.91
CA ALA A 157 -1.85 -7.14 -10.11
C ALA A 157 -1.34 -7.86 -11.37
N LEU A 158 -2.19 -7.92 -12.40
CA LEU A 158 -1.83 -8.50 -13.69
C LEU A 158 -0.64 -7.73 -14.30
N GLY A 159 0.33 -8.46 -14.83
CA GLY A 159 1.57 -7.89 -15.39
C GLY A 159 2.73 -7.77 -14.40
N TYR A 160 2.51 -8.04 -13.11
CA TYR A 160 3.57 -8.05 -12.10
C TYR A 160 3.91 -9.46 -11.64
N SER A 161 5.21 -9.70 -11.41
CA SER A 161 5.67 -10.95 -10.80
C SER A 161 5.51 -10.90 -9.28
N LYS A 162 5.44 -12.07 -8.63
CA LYS A 162 5.45 -12.16 -7.16
C LYS A 162 6.72 -11.57 -6.54
N GLY A 163 7.87 -11.67 -7.22
CA GLY A 163 9.12 -11.07 -6.77
C GLY A 163 9.06 -9.54 -6.80
N THR A 164 8.44 -8.96 -7.84
CA THR A 164 8.22 -7.50 -7.94
C THR A 164 7.27 -7.00 -6.85
N ALA A 165 6.16 -7.71 -6.63
CA ALA A 165 5.22 -7.40 -5.55
C ALA A 165 5.90 -7.43 -4.18
N LEU A 166 6.65 -8.49 -3.88
CA LEU A 166 7.40 -8.62 -2.63
C LEU A 166 8.41 -7.48 -2.45
N GLY A 167 9.17 -7.13 -3.49
CA GLY A 167 10.12 -6.01 -3.44
C GLY A 167 9.43 -4.66 -3.17
N ALA A 168 8.28 -4.42 -3.80
CA ALA A 168 7.50 -3.21 -3.58
C ALA A 168 6.97 -3.09 -2.15
N GLU A 169 6.46 -4.20 -1.58
CA GLU A 169 6.00 -4.26 -0.20
C GLU A 169 7.15 -4.06 0.80
N ILE A 170 8.31 -4.70 0.58
CA ILE A 170 9.50 -4.54 1.44
C ILE A 170 9.95 -3.07 1.48
N ILE A 171 10.11 -2.44 0.31
CA ILE A 171 10.56 -1.04 0.22
C ILE A 171 9.51 -0.10 0.81
N GLY A 172 8.23 -0.35 0.53
CA GLY A 172 7.12 0.45 1.08
C GLY A 172 7.05 0.37 2.60
N THR A 173 7.15 -0.83 3.17
CA THR A 173 7.21 -1.02 4.62
C THR A 173 8.48 -0.43 5.22
N PHE A 174 9.62 -0.51 4.53
CA PHE A 174 10.86 0.14 4.97
C PHE A 174 10.68 1.66 5.09
N VAL A 175 10.11 2.32 4.09
CA VAL A 175 9.81 3.77 4.14
C VAL A 175 8.93 4.10 5.35
N LEU A 176 7.84 3.34 5.54
CA LEU A 176 6.94 3.53 6.68
C LEU A 176 7.66 3.37 8.02
N VAL A 177 8.33 2.24 8.24
CA VAL A 177 8.97 1.92 9.53
C VAL A 177 10.15 2.86 9.80
N TYR A 178 10.93 3.22 8.77
CA TYR A 178 11.97 4.24 8.88
C TYR A 178 11.39 5.59 9.31
N THR A 179 10.29 6.05 8.70
CA THR A 179 9.60 7.28 9.12
C THR A 179 9.08 7.17 10.55
N VAL A 180 8.55 6.02 10.98
CA VAL A 180 8.14 5.81 12.38
C VAL A 180 9.32 6.04 13.32
N PHE A 181 10.49 5.45 13.03
CA PHE A 181 11.69 5.65 13.85
C PHE A 181 12.18 7.10 13.85
N SER A 182 12.12 7.81 12.72
CA SER A 182 12.46 9.24 12.68
C SER A 182 11.43 10.11 13.41
N ALA A 183 10.20 9.64 13.54
CA ALA A 183 9.08 10.34 14.16
C ALA A 183 8.89 10.02 15.65
N THR A 184 9.72 9.15 16.25
CA THR A 184 9.64 8.87 17.69
C THR A 184 10.10 10.07 18.50
N ASP A 185 9.29 10.52 19.47
CA ASP A 185 9.71 11.51 20.46
C ASP A 185 10.65 10.83 21.47
N PRO A 186 11.94 11.23 21.54
CA PRO A 186 12.90 10.62 22.44
C PRO A 186 12.66 10.94 23.92
N LYS A 187 11.81 11.93 24.23
CA LYS A 187 11.53 12.44 25.59
C LYS A 187 10.13 12.10 26.10
N ARG A 188 9.24 11.58 25.25
CA ARG A 188 7.85 11.28 25.63
C ARG A 188 7.50 9.83 25.35
N SER A 189 6.92 9.17 26.34
CA SER A 189 6.38 7.81 26.20
C SER A 189 4.86 7.80 26.37
N ALA A 190 4.21 6.81 25.75
CA ALA A 190 2.79 6.52 25.91
C ALA A 190 2.49 6.11 27.35
N ARG A 191 1.24 6.35 27.78
CA ARG A 191 0.85 6.30 29.19
C ARG A 191 1.24 5.01 29.90
N ASP A 192 1.98 5.14 31.00
CA ASP A 192 2.44 4.04 31.86
C ASP A 192 3.20 2.95 31.09
N SER A 193 3.99 3.34 30.08
CA SER A 193 4.77 2.43 29.24
C SER A 193 6.08 3.07 28.78
N HIS A 194 6.99 2.25 28.24
CA HIS A 194 8.24 2.72 27.62
C HIS A 194 8.11 2.95 26.09
N VAL A 195 6.88 2.90 25.57
CA VAL A 195 6.64 3.05 24.13
C VAL A 195 6.72 4.53 23.76
N PRO A 196 7.57 4.96 22.80
CA PRO A 196 7.69 6.37 22.45
C PRO A 196 6.41 6.92 21.81
N VAL A 197 6.11 8.19 22.07
CA VAL A 197 5.03 8.90 21.36
C VAL A 197 5.50 9.20 19.92
N LEU A 198 4.62 9.00 18.94
CA LEU A 198 4.94 9.19 17.53
C LEU A 198 4.42 10.53 17.01
N ALA A 199 5.19 11.21 16.15
CA ALA A 199 4.72 12.35 15.37
C ALA A 199 3.83 11.84 14.22
N PRO A 200 2.51 12.12 14.23
CA PRO A 200 1.56 11.43 13.36
C PRO A 200 1.58 11.90 11.91
N LEU A 201 1.92 13.17 11.67
CA LEU A 201 1.84 13.77 10.33
C LEU A 201 2.83 13.14 9.34
N PRO A 202 4.15 13.01 9.64
CA PRO A 202 5.08 12.34 8.74
C PRO A 202 4.70 10.89 8.46
N ILE A 203 4.20 10.17 9.48
CA ILE A 203 3.81 8.76 9.34
C ILE A 203 2.63 8.61 8.38
N GLY A 204 1.58 9.44 8.53
CA GLY A 204 0.46 9.45 7.60
C GLY A 204 0.87 9.80 6.17
N PHE A 205 1.79 10.75 6.00
CA PHE A 205 2.34 11.12 4.69
C PHE A 205 3.21 10.00 4.08
N ALA A 206 4.00 9.27 4.87
CA ALA A 206 4.74 8.11 4.37
C ALA A 206 3.79 7.03 3.84
N VAL A 207 2.72 6.73 4.57
CA VAL A 207 1.67 5.80 4.10
C VAL A 207 1.02 6.33 2.82
N PHE A 208 0.66 7.62 2.76
CA PHE A 208 0.08 8.25 1.57
C PHE A 208 0.99 8.10 0.34
N MET A 209 2.27 8.46 0.46
CA MET A 209 3.25 8.37 -0.63
C MET A 209 3.45 6.94 -1.11
N VAL A 210 3.56 5.98 -0.19
CA VAL A 210 3.71 4.57 -0.54
C VAL A 210 2.46 4.04 -1.25
N HIS A 211 1.25 4.48 -0.86
CA HIS A 211 0.02 4.11 -1.57
C HIS A 211 0.00 4.65 -3.00
N LEU A 212 0.41 5.89 -3.23
CA LEU A 212 0.51 6.44 -4.59
C LEU A 212 1.41 5.58 -5.49
N ALA A 213 2.52 5.06 -4.96
CA ALA A 213 3.46 4.25 -5.71
C ALA A 213 3.04 2.79 -5.89
N THR A 214 2.42 2.17 -4.88
CA THR A 214 2.26 0.70 -4.81
C THR A 214 0.83 0.19 -5.02
N ILE A 215 -0.19 1.06 -5.04
CA ILE A 215 -1.57 0.65 -5.36
C ILE A 215 -1.63 -0.12 -6.70
N PRO A 216 -0.97 0.30 -7.79
CA PRO A 216 -1.04 -0.42 -9.07
C PRO A 216 -0.39 -1.82 -9.06
N ILE A 217 0.47 -2.11 -8.09
CA ILE A 217 1.25 -3.36 -8.03
C ILE A 217 0.53 -4.42 -7.17
N THR A 218 0.12 -4.04 -5.96
CA THR A 218 -0.42 -4.97 -4.93
C THR A 218 -1.72 -4.47 -4.28
N GLY A 219 -2.16 -3.25 -4.60
CA GLY A 219 -3.17 -2.53 -3.83
C GLY A 219 -2.65 -1.95 -2.49
N THR A 220 -1.32 -1.99 -2.28
CA THR A 220 -0.57 -1.57 -1.09
C THR A 220 -0.97 -2.32 0.18
N GLY A 221 -0.11 -3.25 0.60
CA GLY A 221 -0.21 -3.94 1.87
C GLY A 221 0.38 -3.09 2.99
N ILE A 222 1.71 -3.08 3.09
CA ILE A 222 2.61 -2.48 4.08
C ILE A 222 2.21 -2.64 5.56
N ASN A 223 1.15 -3.39 5.81
CA ASN A 223 0.48 -3.60 7.07
C ASN A 223 -0.16 -5.01 7.07
N PRO A 224 0.45 -5.98 7.76
CA PRO A 224 -0.06 -7.36 7.79
C PRO A 224 -1.50 -7.49 8.30
N ALA A 225 -1.92 -6.69 9.29
CA ALA A 225 -3.29 -6.74 9.81
C ALA A 225 -4.31 -6.28 8.76
N ARG A 226 -3.98 -5.22 8.01
CA ARG A 226 -4.81 -4.70 6.90
C ARG A 226 -4.99 -5.74 5.80
N SER A 227 -3.91 -6.41 5.40
CA SER A 227 -3.98 -7.45 4.36
C SER A 227 -4.71 -8.69 4.87
N PHE A 228 -4.47 -9.10 6.11
CA PHE A 228 -5.10 -10.26 6.75
C PHE A 228 -6.61 -10.07 6.94
N GLY A 229 -7.04 -8.94 7.51
CA GLY A 229 -8.46 -8.67 7.74
C GLY A 229 -9.28 -8.68 6.46
N ALA A 230 -8.74 -8.10 5.39
CA ALA A 230 -9.37 -8.12 4.06
C ALA A 230 -9.42 -9.53 3.46
N ALA A 231 -8.32 -10.30 3.56
CA ALA A 231 -8.27 -11.68 3.07
C ALA A 231 -9.27 -12.59 3.80
N VAL A 232 -9.39 -12.48 5.11
CA VAL A 232 -10.34 -13.25 5.94
C VAL A 232 -11.78 -12.95 5.54
N ILE A 233 -12.15 -11.68 5.43
CA ILE A 233 -13.55 -11.30 5.17
C ILE A 233 -13.95 -11.51 3.71
N TYR A 234 -13.02 -11.30 2.76
CA TYR A 234 -13.28 -11.55 1.35
C TYR A 234 -13.25 -13.05 1.00
N ASN A 235 -12.38 -13.82 1.65
CA ASN A 235 -12.28 -15.28 1.58
C ASN A 235 -12.23 -15.85 0.16
N HIS A 236 -11.29 -15.38 -0.65
CA HIS A 236 -11.04 -15.91 -2.00
C HIS A 236 -9.62 -16.50 -2.10
N SER A 237 -9.47 -17.52 -2.95
CA SER A 237 -8.20 -18.26 -3.08
C SER A 237 -7.03 -17.35 -3.45
N LYS A 238 -7.17 -16.46 -4.44
CA LYS A 238 -6.04 -15.62 -4.91
C LYS A 238 -5.46 -14.72 -3.80
N PRO A 239 -6.24 -13.91 -3.07
CA PRO A 239 -5.73 -13.17 -1.91
C PRO A 239 -5.06 -14.06 -0.88
N TRP A 240 -5.57 -15.24 -0.56
CA TRP A 240 -4.88 -16.16 0.37
C TRP A 240 -3.52 -16.65 -0.15
N HIS A 241 -3.41 -16.97 -1.44
CA HIS A 241 -2.15 -17.42 -2.05
C HIS A 241 -1.09 -16.30 -2.14
N ASP A 242 -1.54 -15.05 -2.29
CA ASP A 242 -0.66 -13.88 -2.34
C ASP A 242 -0.34 -13.37 -0.91
N HIS A 243 -1.27 -13.49 0.04
CA HIS A 243 -1.11 -13.07 1.44
C HIS A 243 -0.04 -13.83 2.21
N VAL A 244 0.10 -15.15 1.97
CA VAL A 244 1.18 -15.96 2.58
C VAL A 244 2.57 -15.45 2.17
N MET A 245 2.68 -14.76 1.03
CA MET A 245 3.96 -14.21 0.57
C MET A 245 4.31 -12.89 1.26
N ASP A 246 3.32 -12.06 1.57
CA ASP A 246 3.50 -10.81 2.34
C ASP A 246 3.99 -11.09 3.78
N LEU A 247 3.62 -12.24 4.36
CA LEU A 247 3.94 -12.59 5.74
C LEU A 247 5.28 -13.35 5.92
N LEU A 248 5.68 -14.16 4.93
CA LEU A 248 6.76 -15.13 5.10
C LEU A 248 7.96 -14.96 4.17
N GLY A 249 7.93 -14.05 3.19
CA GLY A 249 9.06 -13.86 2.27
C GLY A 249 9.60 -15.18 1.70
N ARG A 250 8.73 -16.18 1.45
CA ARG A 250 9.17 -17.46 0.92
C ARG A 250 9.53 -17.29 -0.55
N SER A 251 10.81 -17.04 -0.79
CA SER A 251 11.43 -17.26 -2.09
C SER A 251 11.22 -18.71 -2.52
N PHE A 252 10.87 -18.85 -3.79
CA PHE A 252 11.11 -20.01 -4.64
C PHE A 252 10.19 -21.23 -4.46
N ARG A 253 9.13 -21.27 -5.28
CA ARG A 253 8.81 -22.51 -6.01
C ARG A 253 9.07 -22.25 -7.49
N ARG A 254 10.16 -22.86 -7.97
CA ARG A 254 10.65 -22.89 -9.35
C ARG A 254 9.48 -23.10 -10.31
N SER A 255 9.23 -22.12 -11.18
CA SER A 255 8.47 -22.33 -12.40
C SER A 255 9.25 -23.32 -13.27
N THR A 256 8.82 -24.58 -13.30
CA THR A 256 9.21 -25.46 -14.41
C THR A 256 8.41 -25.01 -15.63
N CYS A 257 9.02 -24.12 -16.42
CA CYS A 257 8.61 -23.84 -17.78
C CYS A 257 8.79 -25.13 -18.60
N GLY A 258 7.70 -25.85 -18.84
CA GLY A 258 7.60 -26.91 -19.85
C GLY A 258 6.94 -26.37 -21.12
N GLY A 259 7.49 -25.31 -21.70
CA GLY A 259 7.04 -24.74 -22.98
C GLY A 259 8.17 -24.82 -24.00
N ARG A 260 8.13 -25.84 -24.83
CA ARG A 260 9.11 -26.12 -25.88
C ARG A 260 8.97 -25.04 -26.97
N VAL A 261 9.93 -24.12 -27.05
CA VAL A 261 10.07 -23.19 -28.19
C VAL A 261 10.67 -23.98 -29.36
N PRO A 262 10.01 -24.12 -30.53
CA PRO A 262 10.64 -24.72 -31.69
C PRO A 262 11.69 -23.77 -32.28
N PRO A 263 12.80 -24.28 -32.84
CA PRO A 263 13.88 -23.43 -33.36
C PRO A 263 13.44 -22.68 -34.61
N VAL A 264 13.68 -21.37 -34.62
CA VAL A 264 13.58 -20.52 -35.81
C VAL A 264 14.73 -20.89 -36.75
N ARG A 265 14.38 -21.35 -37.94
CA ARG A 265 15.32 -21.63 -39.03
C ARG A 265 15.78 -20.29 -39.62
N ALA A 266 17.07 -20.02 -39.55
CA ALA A 266 17.68 -18.88 -40.21
C ALA A 266 17.72 -19.13 -41.73
N GLU A 267 17.03 -18.31 -42.51
CA GLU A 267 17.29 -18.15 -43.94
C GLU A 267 18.23 -16.97 -44.17
N SER A 268 19.28 -17.24 -44.92
CA SER A 268 20.36 -16.34 -45.27
C SER A 268 20.13 -15.64 -46.61
N GLY A 269 20.40 -14.34 -46.67
CA GLY A 269 20.97 -13.68 -47.85
C GLY A 269 20.00 -12.90 -48.74
N GLY A 270 20.31 -11.61 -48.95
CA GLY A 270 19.70 -10.80 -50.00
C GLY A 270 19.87 -9.28 -49.82
N ARG A 271 20.99 -8.74 -50.31
CA ARG A 271 21.27 -7.29 -50.46
C ARG A 271 20.40 -6.67 -51.56
N GLN A 272 20.01 -5.40 -51.40
CA GLN A 272 19.92 -4.29 -52.39
C GLN A 272 18.80 -3.30 -51.95
N SER A 273 19.09 -2.08 -51.49
CA SER A 273 19.56 -0.85 -52.17
C SER A 273 18.41 0.15 -52.41
N LEU A 274 18.65 1.40 -52.01
CA LEU A 274 17.76 2.56 -52.10
C LEU A 274 17.13 2.78 -53.48
N GLY A 275 15.88 3.26 -53.49
CA GLY A 275 15.24 3.96 -54.60
C GLY A 275 14.25 5.00 -54.07
N ILE A 276 14.41 6.25 -54.49
CA ILE A 276 13.75 7.47 -54.05
C ILE A 276 12.81 7.96 -55.19
N VAL A 277 11.53 8.27 -54.85
CA VAL A 277 10.64 9.35 -55.41
C VAL A 277 10.00 9.13 -56.81
N PRO A 278 8.91 9.82 -57.26
CA PRO A 278 7.81 10.62 -56.65
C PRO A 278 6.35 10.25 -57.09
N GLU A 279 5.39 10.88 -56.39
CA GLU A 279 4.06 11.45 -56.79
C GLU A 279 3.55 11.40 -58.25
N HIS A 280 2.24 11.13 -58.47
CA HIS A 280 1.13 12.14 -58.56
C HIS A 280 -0.24 11.47 -58.96
N PRO A 281 -1.40 12.14 -58.78
CA PRO A 281 -2.74 11.53 -58.63
C PRO A 281 -3.65 11.70 -59.85
N GLN A 282 -4.69 10.88 -60.02
CA GLN A 282 -5.90 11.25 -60.78
C GLN A 282 -7.19 10.59 -60.27
N HIS A 283 -8.22 11.43 -60.13
CA HIS A 283 -9.64 11.16 -59.92
C HIS A 283 -10.28 10.30 -61.04
N LEU A 284 -11.25 9.43 -60.70
CA LEU A 284 -12.41 9.21 -61.58
C LEU A 284 -13.67 8.74 -60.83
N LYS A 285 -14.80 9.28 -61.28
CA LYS A 285 -16.17 9.22 -60.74
C LYS A 285 -16.99 8.04 -61.30
N LEU A 286 -17.97 7.60 -60.49
CA LEU A 286 -19.32 7.04 -60.77
C LEU A 286 -19.49 5.99 -61.90
N HIS A 287 -20.02 4.80 -61.58
CA HIS A 287 -21.45 4.44 -61.68
C HIS A 287 -21.71 2.98 -61.24
N GLY A 288 -22.97 2.70 -60.87
CA GLY A 288 -23.37 1.52 -60.10
C GLY A 288 -23.52 0.20 -60.85
N ALA A 289 -23.41 -0.89 -60.09
CA ALA A 289 -24.03 -2.17 -60.37
C ALA A 289 -24.24 -2.91 -59.05
N ALA A 290 -25.49 -3.27 -58.78
CA ALA A 290 -25.88 -4.04 -57.61
C ALA A 290 -25.37 -5.49 -57.74
N LEU A 291 -24.59 -5.95 -56.76
CA LEU A 291 -24.35 -7.38 -56.54
C LEU A 291 -24.50 -7.67 -55.04
N ARG A 292 -25.56 -8.41 -54.70
CA ARG A 292 -25.78 -8.96 -53.36
C ARG A 292 -24.68 -9.97 -53.05
N LEU A 293 -23.88 -9.69 -52.03
CA LEU A 293 -23.13 -10.69 -51.28
C LEU A 293 -23.25 -10.37 -49.79
N ARG A 294 -23.84 -11.30 -49.05
CA ARG A 294 -23.84 -11.33 -47.58
C ARG A 294 -22.40 -11.50 -47.11
N LEU A 295 -21.93 -10.61 -46.23
CA LEU A 295 -21.23 -10.89 -44.97
C LEU A 295 -20.77 -9.56 -44.39
N ALA A 296 -21.22 -9.27 -43.17
CA ALA A 296 -21.01 -7.99 -42.51
C ALA A 296 -19.54 -7.75 -42.14
N HIS A 297 -19.11 -6.52 -42.41
CA HIS A 297 -17.88 -5.86 -41.96
C HIS A 297 -17.64 -5.99 -40.45
N HIS A 298 -16.42 -6.38 -40.05
CA HIS A 298 -15.38 -5.53 -39.44
C HIS A 298 -15.81 -4.78 -38.17
N CYS A 299 -15.11 -5.01 -37.04
CA CYS A 299 -13.98 -4.15 -36.65
C CYS A 299 -13.30 -4.58 -35.34
N CYS A 300 -11.97 -4.44 -35.35
CA CYS A 300 -11.07 -4.11 -34.25
C CYS A 300 -10.84 -5.09 -33.08
N SER A 301 -9.67 -5.75 -33.18
CA SER A 301 -8.52 -5.57 -32.28
C SER A 301 -8.83 -5.08 -30.86
N VAL A 302 -8.53 -5.94 -29.87
CA VAL A 302 -8.27 -5.51 -28.50
C VAL A 302 -6.86 -5.97 -28.15
N ASP A 303 -5.90 -5.11 -28.49
CA ASP A 303 -4.62 -5.02 -27.78
C ASP A 303 -4.92 -4.81 -26.30
N SER A 304 -4.85 -5.89 -25.54
CA SER A 304 -5.07 -5.92 -24.09
C SER A 304 -3.74 -5.61 -23.40
N ASN A 305 -3.20 -4.42 -23.65
CA ASN A 305 -2.03 -3.92 -22.92
C ASN A 305 -2.49 -3.02 -21.75
N PRO A 306 -2.34 -3.43 -20.49
CA PRO A 306 -2.83 -2.68 -19.32
C PRO A 306 -2.21 -1.28 -19.18
N LEU A 307 -1.01 -1.04 -19.73
CA LEU A 307 -0.38 0.29 -19.77
C LEU A 307 -1.16 1.27 -20.66
N PHE A 308 -1.78 0.79 -21.74
CA PHE A 308 -2.54 1.62 -22.67
C PHE A 308 -3.88 2.07 -22.06
N ASN A 309 -4.51 1.23 -21.23
CA ASN A 309 -5.73 1.57 -20.49
C ASN A 309 -5.48 2.58 -19.37
N LEU A 310 -4.31 2.57 -18.74
CA LEU A 310 -3.89 3.61 -17.79
C LEU A 310 -3.70 4.97 -18.48
N TYR A 311 -3.03 4.97 -19.64
CA TYR A 311 -2.82 6.18 -20.44
C TYR A 311 -4.14 6.78 -20.94
N ARG A 312 -5.07 5.96 -21.44
CA ARG A 312 -6.40 6.41 -21.89
C ARG A 312 -7.24 7.04 -20.78
N LYS A 313 -7.21 6.46 -19.57
CA LYS A 313 -7.91 7.01 -18.39
C LYS A 313 -7.32 8.35 -17.93
N GLN A 314 -6.00 8.54 -18.02
CA GLN A 314 -5.37 9.82 -17.69
C GLN A 314 -5.73 10.93 -18.68
N VAL A 315 -5.83 10.62 -19.98
CA VAL A 315 -6.21 11.59 -21.02
C VAL A 315 -7.69 12.00 -20.89
N ALA A 316 -8.59 11.09 -20.52
CA ALA A 316 -10.02 11.39 -20.37
C ALA A 316 -10.33 12.36 -19.22
N CYS A 317 -9.62 12.28 -18.09
CA CYS A 317 -9.85 13.16 -16.94
C CYS A 317 -8.97 14.44 -16.95
N GLY A 318 -8.09 14.62 -17.95
CA GLY A 318 -7.24 15.81 -18.11
C GLY A 318 -7.88 16.99 -18.85
N GLY A 319 -9.15 16.84 -19.29
CA GLY A 319 -9.90 17.91 -19.95
C GLY A 319 -10.33 18.99 -18.97
N PHE A 320 -9.44 19.95 -18.68
CA PHE A 320 -9.81 21.21 -18.04
C PHE A 320 -10.79 21.96 -18.97
N LYS A 321 -12.10 21.86 -18.71
CA LYS A 321 -13.05 22.79 -19.30
C LYS A 321 -12.82 24.15 -18.64
N SER A 322 -12.16 25.06 -19.34
CA SER A 322 -12.15 26.47 -18.97
C SER A 322 -13.60 26.95 -18.93
N SER A 323 -14.07 27.31 -17.74
CA SER A 323 -15.26 28.15 -17.56
C SER A 323 -14.79 29.58 -17.33
#